data_AF-A0A7C8YHT8-F1
#
_entry.id   AF-A0A7C8YHT8-F1
#
_cell.length_a   1.000
_cell.length_b   1.000
_cell.length_c   1.000
_cell.angle_alpha   90.00
_cell.angle_beta   90.00
_cell.angle_gamma   90.00
#
_symmetry.space_group_name_H-M   'P 1'
#
loop_
_entity.id
_entity.type
_entity.pdbx_description
1 polymer ?
#
loop_
_entity_poly.entity_id
_entity_poly.type
_entity_poly.pdbx_seq_one_letter_code
_entity_poly.pdbx_strand_id
1 'polypeptide(L)'
;AESLAQRIMDCKPKVVLTSNAVRRGAKVIGLKDIVDASLVESAKNGVSVDVCLTYENKLALTRESTNWREGRDIWWQDVVPKYPATCDVEWVDSEDPLFLLY
;
A
#
# COMPACT_ATOMS: atom_id res chain seq x y z
N ALA A 1 -5.27 -12.48 -0.86
CA ALA A 1 -5.75 -11.38 -1.72
C ALA A 1 -7.21 -11.08 -1.41
N GLU A 2 -8.11 -12.06 -1.45
CA GLU A 2 -9.56 -11.86 -1.22
C GLU A 2 -9.91 -11.06 0.06
N SER A 3 -9.35 -11.43 1.21
CA SER A 3 -9.58 -10.69 2.47
C SER A 3 -9.13 -9.22 2.41
N LEU A 4 -8.05 -8.91 1.70
CA LEU A 4 -7.61 -7.52 1.51
C LEU A 4 -8.53 -6.78 0.54
N ALA A 5 -8.98 -7.43 -0.53
CA ALA A 5 -9.94 -6.86 -1.48
C ALA A 5 -11.26 -6.48 -0.80
N GLN A 6 -11.80 -7.35 0.05
CA GLN A 6 -13.02 -7.08 0.82
C GLN A 6 -12.87 -5.83 1.70
N ARG A 7 -11.75 -5.70 2.41
CA ARG A 7 -11.46 -4.52 3.23
C ARG A 7 -11.34 -3.24 2.39
N ILE A 8 -10.67 -3.32 1.23
CA ILE A 8 -10.55 -2.19 0.29
C ILE A 8 -11.94 -1.77 -0.22
N MET A 9 -12.82 -2.73 -0.54
CA MET A 9 -14.17 -2.41 -1.02
C MET A 9 -15.04 -1.74 0.05
N ASP A 10 -14.84 -2.11 1.31
CA ASP A 10 -15.60 -1.55 2.43
C ASP A 10 -15.11 -0.15 2.82
N CYS A 11 -13.80 0.02 3.08
CA CYS A 11 -13.26 1.33 3.49
C CYS A 11 -12.98 2.30 2.33
N LYS A 12 -13.02 1.83 1.08
CA LYS A 12 -12.85 2.62 -0.16
C LYS A 12 -11.65 3.58 -0.13
N PRO A 13 -10.44 3.07 0.16
CA PRO A 13 -9.27 3.92 0.35
C PRO A 13 -8.81 4.51 -1.00
N LYS A 14 -8.24 5.72 -0.96
CA LYS A 14 -7.60 6.33 -2.13
C LYS A 14 -6.13 5.93 -2.29
N VAL A 15 -5.48 5.54 -1.19
CA VAL A 15 -4.07 5.17 -1.14
C VAL A 15 -3.89 3.86 -0.41
N VAL A 16 -3.01 3.00 -0.91
CA VAL A 16 -2.53 1.80 -0.23
C VAL A 16 -1.03 1.93 0.02
N LEU A 17 -0.60 1.69 1.26
CA LEU A 17 0.81 1.59 1.63
C LEU A 17 1.19 0.11 1.78
N THR A 18 2.28 -0.31 1.15
CA THR A 18 2.77 -1.69 1.23
C THR A 18 4.29 -1.74 1.07
N SER A 19 4.89 -2.94 1.15
CA SER A 19 6.25 -3.18 0.64
C SER A 19 6.22 -4.08 -0.58
N ASN A 20 7.31 -4.13 -1.33
CA ASN A 20 7.43 -5.07 -2.44
C ASN A 20 7.36 -6.53 -1.96
N ALA A 21 8.14 -6.86 -0.94
CA ALA A 21 8.13 -8.14 -0.26
C ALA A 21 8.62 -8.01 1.18
N VAL A 22 8.43 -9.09 1.94
CA VAL A 22 9.04 -9.28 3.27
C VAL A 22 9.61 -10.68 3.40
N ARG A 23 10.61 -10.85 4.26
CA ARG A 23 11.07 -12.17 4.69
C ARG A 23 10.42 -12.53 6.01
N ARG A 24 9.81 -13.71 6.06
CA ARG A 24 9.34 -14.34 7.30
C ARG A 24 10.12 -15.63 7.49
N GLY A 25 11.20 -15.56 8.27
CA GLY A 25 12.22 -16.60 8.31
C GLY A 25 12.91 -16.75 6.95
N ALA A 26 13.04 -17.99 6.47
CA ALA A 26 13.63 -18.26 5.15
C ALA A 26 12.67 -17.91 3.98
N LYS A 27 11.37 -17.78 4.23
CA LYS A 27 10.36 -17.57 3.18
C LYS A 27 10.24 -16.11 2.79
N VAL A 28 10.28 -15.84 1.50
CA VAL A 28 9.90 -14.54 0.91
C VAL A 28 8.40 -14.51 0.68
N ILE A 29 7.75 -13.41 1.08
CA ILE A 29 6.33 -13.14 0.86
C ILE A 29 6.23 -11.88 0.00
N GLY A 30 5.75 -12.03 -1.24
CA GLY A 30 5.50 -10.92 -2.17
C GLY A 30 4.25 -10.15 -1.77
N LEU A 31 4.40 -9.11 -0.94
CA LEU A 31 3.27 -8.30 -0.48
C LEU A 31 2.66 -7.50 -1.64
N LYS A 32 3.50 -6.99 -2.55
CA LYS A 32 3.03 -6.24 -3.72
C LYS A 32 2.17 -7.08 -4.66
N ASP A 33 2.52 -8.35 -4.87
CA ASP A 33 1.70 -9.24 -5.70
C ASP A 33 0.32 -9.49 -5.07
N ILE A 34 0.27 -9.65 -3.74
CA ILE A 34 -0.99 -9.81 -3.00
C ILE A 34 -1.83 -8.53 -3.10
N VAL A 35 -1.21 -7.35 -2.96
CA VAL A 35 -1.87 -6.06 -3.12
C VAL A 35 -2.41 -5.90 -4.54
N ASP A 36 -1.60 -6.17 -5.57
CA ASP A 36 -2.02 -6.05 -6.96
C ASP A 36 -3.22 -6.92 -7.30
N ALA A 37 -3.22 -8.18 -6.84
CA ALA A 37 -4.36 -9.08 -7.00
C ALA A 37 -5.61 -8.52 -6.31
N SER A 38 -5.44 -7.92 -5.13
CA SER A 38 -6.55 -7.34 -4.35
C SER A 38 -7.10 -6.08 -5.01
N LEU A 39 -6.24 -5.24 -5.59
CA LEU A 39 -6.62 -4.03 -6.32
C LEU A 39 -7.34 -4.34 -7.64
N VAL A 40 -6.94 -5.41 -8.33
CA VAL A 40 -7.67 -5.90 -9.51
C VAL A 40 -9.07 -6.34 -9.11
N GLU A 41 -9.20 -7.06 -8.01
CA GLU A 41 -10.49 -7.57 -7.55
C GLU A 41 -11.41 -6.46 -7.05
N SER A 42 -10.88 -5.49 -6.28
CA SER A 42 -11.68 -4.33 -5.84
C SER A 42 -12.15 -3.49 -7.03
N ALA A 43 -11.29 -3.31 -8.06
CA ALA A 43 -11.64 -2.54 -9.25
C ALA A 43 -12.77 -3.18 -10.07
N LYS A 44 -12.81 -4.51 -10.17
CA LYS A 44 -13.95 -5.22 -10.80
C LYS A 44 -15.28 -4.95 -10.08
N ASN A 45 -15.22 -4.70 -8.78
CA ASN A 45 -16.37 -4.38 -7.94
C ASN A 45 -16.61 -2.86 -7.80
N GLY A 46 -15.99 -2.04 -8.66
CA GLY A 46 -16.22 -0.60 -8.74
C GLY A 46 -15.43 0.26 -7.74
N VAL A 47 -14.46 -0.31 -7.02
CA VAL A 47 -13.61 0.43 -6.08
C VAL A 47 -12.16 0.47 -6.58
N SER A 48 -11.74 1.63 -7.08
CA SER A 48 -10.38 1.91 -7.52
C SER A 48 -9.57 2.64 -6.45
N VAL A 49 -8.30 2.24 -6.31
CA VAL A 49 -7.29 2.93 -5.51
C VAL A 49 -6.41 3.73 -6.46
N ASP A 50 -6.17 5.00 -6.13
CA ASP A 50 -5.47 5.94 -6.99
C ASP A 50 -3.95 5.75 -6.89
N VAL A 51 -3.43 5.49 -5.68
CA VAL A 51 -1.99 5.35 -5.43
C VAL A 51 -1.65 4.10 -4.63
N CYS A 52 -0.63 3.36 -5.05
CA CYS A 52 0.01 2.31 -4.26
C CYS A 52 1.45 2.70 -3.92
N LEU A 53 1.65 3.26 -2.72
CA LEU A 53 2.96 3.64 -2.22
C LEU A 53 3.68 2.39 -1.67
N THR A 54 4.73 1.99 -2.36
CA THR A 54 5.44 0.73 -2.12
C THR A 54 6.83 0.99 -1.58
N TYR A 55 7.15 0.40 -0.43
CA TYR A 55 8.49 0.40 0.13
C TYR A 55 9.35 -0.70 -0.50
N GLU A 56 10.52 -0.33 -1.03
CA GLU A 56 11.53 -1.26 -1.52
C GLU A 56 12.28 -1.96 -0.37
N ASN A 57 11.88 -3.20 -0.07
CA ASN A 57 12.60 -4.06 0.85
C ASN A 57 13.64 -4.91 0.09
N LYS A 58 14.83 -4.33 -0.10
CA LYS A 58 15.97 -4.97 -0.79
C LYS A 58 16.42 -6.29 -0.17
N LEU A 59 16.11 -6.54 1.10
CA LEU A 59 16.45 -7.81 1.77
C LEU A 59 15.53 -8.95 1.32
N ALA A 60 14.32 -8.64 0.84
CA ALA A 60 13.32 -9.63 0.47
C ALA A 60 13.21 -9.84 -1.05
N LEU A 61 13.14 -8.75 -1.81
CA LEU A 61 12.98 -8.76 -3.26
C LEU A 61 13.61 -7.50 -3.86
N THR A 62 14.29 -7.63 -5.00
CA THR A 62 14.85 -6.45 -5.68
C THR A 62 13.77 -5.67 -6.43
N ARG A 63 14.05 -4.41 -6.73
CA ARG A 63 13.17 -3.52 -7.46
C ARG A 63 12.79 -4.05 -8.85
N GLU A 64 13.76 -4.62 -9.56
CA GLU A 64 13.60 -5.13 -10.93
C GLU A 64 12.74 -6.39 -10.98
N SER A 65 12.70 -7.14 -9.87
CA SER A 65 11.87 -8.34 -9.73
C SER A 65 10.47 -8.04 -9.19
N THR A 66 10.13 -6.77 -8.93
CA THR A 66 8.83 -6.36 -8.40
C THR A 66 7.89 -5.98 -9.54
N ASN A 67 6.69 -6.58 -9.58
CA ASN A 67 5.65 -6.20 -10.53
C ASN A 67 5.20 -4.74 -10.32
N TRP A 68 5.12 -3.99 -11.42
CA TRP A 68 4.89 -2.55 -11.38
C TRP A 68 3.84 -2.09 -12.38
N ARG A 69 2.98 -1.16 -11.97
CA ARG A 69 2.02 -0.46 -12.83
C ARG A 69 2.32 1.03 -12.86
N GLU A 70 2.73 1.51 -14.03
CA GLU A 70 2.92 2.94 -14.27
C GLU A 70 1.64 3.73 -14.02
N GLY A 71 1.79 4.94 -13.49
CA GLY A 71 0.66 5.83 -13.16
C GLY A 71 -0.05 5.54 -11.84
N ARG A 72 0.14 4.36 -11.22
CA ARG A 72 -0.46 4.00 -9.92
C ARG A 72 0.58 3.73 -8.83
N ASP A 73 1.62 2.98 -9.17
CA ASP A 73 2.61 2.52 -8.19
C ASP A 73 3.74 3.54 -8.03
N ILE A 74 4.09 3.85 -6.78
CA ILE A 74 5.13 4.82 -6.42
C ILE A 74 6.10 4.19 -5.43
N TRP A 75 7.40 4.36 -5.65
CA TRP A 75 8.41 3.94 -4.69
C TRP A 75 8.53 4.93 -3.55
N TRP A 76 8.41 4.44 -2.32
CA TRP A 76 8.63 5.23 -1.10
C TRP A 76 9.98 5.94 -1.15
N GLN A 77 11.04 5.20 -1.48
CA GLN A 77 12.42 5.67 -1.54
C GLN A 77 12.63 6.83 -2.53
N ASP A 78 11.81 6.91 -3.58
CA ASP A 78 11.96 7.94 -4.60
C ASP A 78 11.24 9.24 -4.24
N VAL A 79 10.32 9.20 -3.28
CA VAL A 79 9.38 10.31 -3.01
C VAL A 79 9.49 10.80 -1.57
N VAL A 80 9.33 9.92 -0.58
CA VAL A 80 9.26 10.32 0.83
C VAL A 80 10.52 11.03 1.33
N PRO A 81 11.75 10.60 0.98
CA PRO A 81 12.97 11.32 1.41
C PRO A 81 13.11 12.75 0.88
N LYS A 82 12.29 13.16 -0.11
CA LYS A 82 12.30 14.52 -0.66
C LYS A 82 11.48 15.50 0.20
N TYR A 83 10.70 15.00 1.14
CA TYR A 83 9.87 15.82 2.03
C TYR A 83 10.59 16.11 3.36
N PRO A 84 10.23 17.20 4.06
CA PRO A 84 10.76 17.49 5.38
C PRO A 84 10.47 16.40 6.40
N ALA A 85 11.34 16.24 7.39
CA ALA A 85 11.14 15.31 8.51
C ALA A 85 10.12 15.82 9.56
N THR A 86 9.57 17.01 9.34
CA THR A 86 8.61 17.67 10.21
C THR A 86 7.42 18.15 9.39
N CYS A 87 6.22 17.95 9.90
CA CYS A 87 5.01 18.55 9.37
C CYS A 87 4.18 19.12 10.52
N ASP A 88 3.33 20.09 10.19
CA ASP A 88 2.33 20.57 11.13
C ASP A 88 1.34 19.46 11.46
N VAL A 89 0.75 19.54 12.65
CA VAL A 89 -0.30 18.60 13.09
C VAL A 89 -1.67 19.09 12.63
N GLU A 90 -2.55 18.16 12.29
CA GLU A 90 -3.95 18.45 12.06
C GLU A 90 -4.72 18.32 13.38
N TRP A 91 -5.44 19.36 13.79
CA TRP A 91 -6.30 19.30 14.98
C TRP A 91 -7.67 18.76 14.59
N VAL A 92 -8.11 17.72 15.28
CA VAL A 92 -9.37 17.00 15.02
C VAL A 92 -10.26 16.99 16.27
N ASP A 93 -11.55 16.72 16.10
CA ASP A 93 -12.49 16.59 17.23
C ASP A 93 -12.17 15.35 18.09
N SER A 94 -12.61 15.34 19.35
CA SER A 94 -12.42 14.17 20.23
C SER A 94 -13.10 12.90 19.72
N GLU A 95 -14.17 13.04 18.92
CA GLU A 95 -14.94 11.93 18.37
C GLU A 95 -14.57 11.59 16.92
N ASP A 96 -13.60 12.29 16.32
CA ASP A 96 -13.17 11.99 14.95
C ASP A 96 -12.53 10.59 14.85
N PRO A 97 -12.80 9.84 13.77
CA PRO A 97 -12.31 8.48 13.62
C PRO A 97 -10.79 8.43 13.42
N LEU A 98 -10.08 7.80 14.36
CA LEU A 98 -8.63 7.67 14.30
C LEU A 98 -8.17 6.57 13.33
N PHE A 99 -8.75 5.37 13.42
CA PHE A 99 -8.45 4.25 12.52
C PHE A 99 -9.61 3.23 12.47
N LEU A 100 -9.60 2.40 11.43
CA LEU A 100 -10.44 1.22 11.30
C LEU A 100 -9.59 -0.04 11.44
N LEU A 101 -10.06 -1.02 12.21
CA LEU A 101 -9.44 -2.34 12.33
C LEU A 101 -10.49 -3.42 12.12
N TYR A 102 -10.26 -4.24 11.08
CA TYR A 102 -11.12 -5.35 10.64
C TYR A 102 -10.67 -6.68 11.22
#